data_AF-K1YIV7-F1
#
_entry.id   AF-K1YIV7-F1
#
_cell.length_a   1.000
_cell.length_b   1.000
_cell.length_c   1.000
_cell.angle_alpha   90.00
_cell.angle_beta   90.00
_cell.angle_gamma   90.00
#
_symmetry.space_group_name_H-M   'P 1'
#
loop_
_entity.id
_entity.type
_entity.pdbx_description
1 polymer ?
#
loop_
_entity_poly.entity_id
_entity_poly.type
_entity_poly.pdbx_seq_one_letter_code
_entity_poly.pdbx_strand_id
1 'polypeptide(L)'
;MNTFEKIYSVLAILFALGLLCVLVFFPELRQLNRLLTASLLGLLVNMGLMFIVLRDIFLRRFSDQNMRYIWLALALLIWPSVIYYLVRHGFRPRN
;
A
#
# COMPACT_ATOMS: atom_id res chain seq x y z
N MET A 1 1.85 11.34 7.53
CA MET A 1 1.24 11.51 6.20
C MET A 1 0.35 12.74 6.15
N ASN A 2 0.32 13.43 5.01
CA ASN A 2 -0.66 14.48 4.72
C ASN A 2 -2.04 13.88 4.40
N THR A 3 -3.11 14.68 4.45
CA THR A 3 -4.48 14.23 4.16
C THR A 3 -4.60 13.59 2.78
N PHE A 4 -3.93 14.15 1.76
CA PHE A 4 -3.87 13.57 0.42
C PHE A 4 -3.24 12.17 0.39
N GLU A 5 -2.12 11.97 1.09
CA GLU A 5 -1.44 10.67 1.18
C GLU A 5 -2.32 9.62 1.88
N LYS A 6 -3.08 10.04 2.90
CA LYS A 6 -4.04 9.18 3.60
C LYS A 6 -5.17 8.76 2.66
N ILE A 7 -5.79 9.71 1.94
CA ILE A 7 -6.85 9.43 0.97
C ILE A 7 -6.35 8.50 -0.13
N TYR A 8 -5.18 8.80 -0.72
CA TYR A 8 -4.56 7.96 -1.72
C TYR A 8 -4.33 6.53 -1.21
N SER A 9 -3.85 6.38 0.03
CA SER A 9 -3.58 5.06 0.60
C SER A 9 -4.87 4.24 0.79
N VAL A 10 -5.95 4.88 1.23
CA VAL A 10 -7.26 4.24 1.34
C VAL A 10 -7.79 3.83 -0.04
N LEU A 11 -7.72 4.73 -1.03
CA LEU A 11 -8.13 4.43 -2.40
C LEU A 11 -7.30 3.31 -3.02
N ALA A 12 -6.00 3.27 -2.77
CA ALA A 12 -5.11 2.21 -3.26
C ALA A 12 -5.48 0.83 -2.68
N ILE A 13 -5.78 0.77 -1.38
CA ILE A 13 -6.24 -0.47 -0.73
C ILE A 13 -7.60 -0.90 -1.30
N LEU A 14 -8.55 0.04 -1.43
CA LEU A 14 -9.86 -0.26 -2.02
C LEU A 14 -9.75 -0.72 -3.47
N PHE A 15 -8.85 -0.13 -4.25
CA PHE A 15 -8.56 -0.55 -5.62
C PHE A 15 -7.99 -1.98 -5.64
N ALA A 16 -7.02 -2.30 -4.79
CA ALA A 16 -6.45 -3.65 -4.71
C ALA A 16 -7.49 -4.70 -4.32
N LEU A 17 -8.34 -4.41 -3.33
CA LEU A 17 -9.44 -5.28 -2.92
C LEU A 17 -10.50 -5.44 -4.04
N GLY A 18 -10.88 -4.33 -4.69
CA GLY A 18 -11.82 -4.34 -5.80
C GLY A 18 -11.31 -5.15 -6.98
N LEU A 19 -10.05 -4.95 -7.37
CA LEU A 19 -9.41 -5.71 -8.44
C LEU A 19 -9.35 -7.21 -8.11
N LEU A 20 -9.01 -7.56 -6.86
CA LEU A 20 -8.98 -8.94 -6.40
C LEU A 20 -10.38 -9.57 -6.45
N CYS A 21 -11.41 -8.89 -5.93
CA CYS A 21 -12.79 -9.35 -6.01
C CYS A 21 -13.22 -9.57 -7.47
N VAL A 22 -12.97 -8.61 -8.34
CA VAL A 22 -13.31 -8.69 -9.77
C VAL A 22 -12.64 -9.91 -10.42
N LEU A 23 -11.35 -10.13 -10.16
CA LEU A 23 -10.60 -11.26 -10.71
C LEU A 23 -11.05 -12.62 -10.14
N VAL A 24 -11.55 -12.66 -8.90
CA VAL A 24 -12.09 -13.87 -8.27
C VAL A 24 -13.47 -14.22 -8.80
N PHE A 25 -14.39 -13.25 -8.84
CA PHE A 25 -15.79 -13.48 -9.24
C PHE A 25 -16.01 -13.55 -10.75
N PHE A 26 -15.19 -12.87 -11.55
CA PHE A 26 -15.34 -12.81 -13.01
C PHE A 26 -14.09 -13.36 -13.70
N PRO A 27 -13.97 -14.71 -13.81
CA PRO A 27 -12.80 -15.34 -14.44
C PRO A 27 -12.64 -14.96 -15.93
N GLU A 28 -13.71 -14.55 -16.60
CA GLU A 28 -13.71 -14.07 -17.99
C GLU A 28 -12.84 -12.82 -18.19
N LEU A 29 -12.64 -12.03 -17.13
CA LEU A 29 -11.78 -10.84 -17.14
C LEU A 29 -10.28 -11.18 -17.05
N ARG A 30 -9.92 -12.45 -16.85
CA ARG A 30 -8.54 -12.94 -16.84
C ARG A 30 -7.94 -13.09 -18.24
N GLN A 31 -8.63 -12.65 -19.28
CA GLN A 31 -8.06 -12.55 -20.63
C GLN A 31 -6.76 -11.73 -20.60
N LEU A 32 -5.72 -12.25 -21.24
CA LEU A 32 -4.34 -11.78 -21.11
C LEU A 32 -4.19 -10.26 -21.33
N ASN A 33 -4.86 -9.69 -22.34
CA ASN A 33 -4.84 -8.24 -22.59
C ASN A 33 -5.52 -7.41 -21.48
N ARG A 34 -6.68 -7.83 -20.98
CA ARG A 34 -7.39 -7.09 -19.91
C ARG A 34 -6.67 -7.24 -18.58
N LEU A 35 -6.16 -8.44 -18.32
CA LEU A 35 -5.37 -8.76 -17.14
C LEU A 35 -4.07 -7.95 -17.12
N LEU A 36 -3.36 -7.83 -18.25
CA LEU A 36 -2.14 -7.02 -18.35
C LEU A 36 -2.43 -5.57 -18.00
N THR A 37 -3.42 -4.93 -18.63
CA THR A 37 -3.75 -3.53 -18.36
C THR A 37 -4.15 -3.31 -16.89
N ALA A 38 -4.98 -4.19 -16.34
CA ALA A 38 -5.40 -4.10 -14.94
C ALA A 38 -4.23 -4.33 -13.97
N SER A 39 -3.31 -5.25 -14.29
CA SER A 39 -2.11 -5.53 -13.50
C SER A 39 -1.13 -4.37 -13.56
N LEU A 40 -1.00 -3.70 -14.71
CA LEU A 40 -0.11 -2.55 -14.90
C LEU A 40 -0.62 -1.33 -14.12
N LEU A 41 -1.93 -1.09 -14.14
CA LEU A 41 -2.58 -0.10 -13.28
C LEU A 41 -2.40 -0.46 -11.80
N GLY A 42 -2.62 -1.72 -11.42
CA GLY A 42 -2.40 -2.17 -10.05
C GLY A 42 -0.96 -1.98 -9.59
N LEU A 43 0.01 -2.26 -10.44
CA LEU A 43 1.43 -2.06 -10.17
C LEU A 43 1.75 -0.58 -9.96
N LEU A 44 1.21 0.33 -10.79
CA LEU A 44 1.40 1.78 -10.61
C LEU A 44 0.80 2.29 -9.29
N VAL A 45 -0.43 1.88 -8.98
CA VAL A 45 -1.08 2.22 -7.70
C VAL A 45 -0.29 1.69 -6.52
N ASN A 46 0.22 0.46 -6.62
CA ASN A 46 0.98 -0.17 -5.56
C ASN A 46 2.37 0.47 -5.37
N MET A 47 3.04 0.88 -6.45
CA MET A 47 4.27 1.67 -6.37
C MET A 47 4.04 3.01 -5.68
N GLY A 48 2.95 3.71 -6.01
CA GLY A 48 2.60 4.96 -5.33
C GLY A 48 2.33 4.76 -3.84
N LEU A 49 1.61 3.70 -3.47
CA LEU A 49 1.34 3.36 -2.07
C LEU A 49 2.65 3.07 -1.33
N MET A 50 3.52 2.25 -1.92
CA MET A 50 4.82 1.91 -1.35
C MET A 50 5.69 3.15 -1.15
N PHE A 51 5.73 4.04 -2.14
CA PHE A 51 6.48 5.30 -2.05
C PHE A 51 6.01 6.17 -0.88
N ILE A 52 4.69 6.33 -0.72
CA ILE A 52 4.10 7.12 0.37
C ILE A 52 4.43 6.49 1.73
N VAL A 53 4.28 5.17 1.85
CA VAL A 53 4.52 4.44 3.11
C VAL A 53 5.99 4.52 3.50
N LEU A 54 6.90 4.24 2.56
CA LEU A 54 8.33 4.38 2.80
C LEU A 54 8.66 5.83 3.19
N ARG A 55 8.21 6.82 2.42
CA ARG A 55 8.42 8.24 2.77
C ARG A 55 7.96 8.56 4.18
N ASP A 56 6.81 8.04 4.61
CA ASP A 56 6.33 8.23 5.98
C ASP A 56 7.22 7.55 7.03
N ILE A 57 7.67 6.30 6.78
CA ILE A 57 8.61 5.58 7.66
C ILE A 57 9.94 6.35 7.77
N PHE A 58 10.45 6.90 6.67
CA PHE A 58 11.70 7.67 6.66
C PHE A 58 11.60 9.01 7.41
N LEU A 59 10.44 9.66 7.35
CA LEU A 59 10.21 10.97 8.00
C LEU A 59 9.76 10.86 9.46
N ARG A 60 9.24 9.71 9.90
CA ARG A 60 8.77 9.51 11.27
C ARG A 60 9.96 9.29 12.20
N ARG A 61 9.97 9.99 13.35
CA ARG A 61 10.91 9.72 14.43
C ARG A 61 10.43 8.50 15.19
N PHE A 62 11.20 7.41 15.11
CA PHE A 62 11.01 6.26 15.98
C PHE A 62 11.95 6.42 17.17
N SER A 63 11.49 6.07 18.37
CA SER A 63 12.34 6.06 19.57
C SER A 63 13.47 5.05 19.49
N ASP A 64 13.26 3.98 18.73
CA ASP A 64 14.23 2.92 18.45
C ASP A 64 14.49 2.85 16.94
N GLN A 65 15.77 2.96 16.56
CA GLN A 65 16.19 2.91 15.15
C GLN A 65 15.98 1.51 14.55
N ASN A 66 16.02 0.45 15.36
CA ASN A 66 15.72 -0.91 14.91
C ASN A 66 14.25 -1.06 14.49
N MET A 67 13.32 -0.40 15.20
CA MET A 67 11.90 -0.43 14.85
C MET A 67 11.64 0.17 13.46
N ARG A 68 12.40 1.19 13.06
CA ARG A 68 12.30 1.76 11.71
C ARG A 68 12.71 0.75 10.64
N TYR A 69 13.82 0.03 10.84
CA TYR A 69 14.27 -0.98 9.89
C TYR A 69 13.32 -2.18 9.83
N ILE A 70 12.74 -2.59 10.96
CA ILE A 70 11.72 -3.64 11.01
C ILE A 70 10.50 -3.23 10.18
N TRP A 71 9.96 -2.02 10.38
CA TRP A 71 8.81 -1.56 9.59
C TRP A 71 9.11 -1.43 8.10
N LEU A 72 10.33 -1.00 7.76
CA LEU A 72 10.77 -0.93 6.38
C LEU A 72 10.87 -2.33 5.74
N ALA A 73 11.46 -3.29 6.45
CA ALA A 73 11.54 -4.68 6.01
C ALA A 73 10.15 -5.32 5.87
N LEU A 74 9.27 -5.10 6.86
CA LEU A 74 7.89 -5.57 6.82
C LEU A 74 7.15 -4.98 5.61
N ALA A 75 7.20 -3.67 5.40
CA ALA A 75 6.53 -3.02 4.27
C ALA A 75 6.99 -3.55 2.91
N LEU A 76 8.27 -3.89 2.76
CA LEU A 76 8.84 -4.42 1.51
C LEU A 76 8.58 -5.92 1.29
N LEU A 77 8.65 -6.73 2.35
CA LEU A 77 8.57 -8.19 2.24
C LEU A 77 7.14 -8.72 2.39
N ILE A 78 6.32 -8.04 3.19
CA ILE A 78 4.99 -8.50 3.60
C ILE A 78 3.99 -7.39 3.28
N TRP A 79 3.49 -7.37 2.05
CA TRP A 79 2.52 -6.35 1.62
C TRP A 79 1.34 -6.15 2.60
N PRO A 80 0.73 -7.19 3.21
CA PRO A 80 -0.32 -7.00 4.22
C PRO A 80 0.10 -6.17 5.43
N SER A 81 1.38 -6.13 5.78
CA SER A 81 1.88 -5.34 6.89
C SER A 81 1.74 -3.84 6.65
N VAL A 82 1.66 -3.39 5.39
CA VAL A 82 1.42 -1.99 5.03
C VAL A 82 0.07 -1.52 5.57
N ILE A 83 -0.96 -2.36 5.51
CA ILE A 83 -2.29 -2.05 6.06
C ILE A 83 -2.19 -1.86 7.58
N TYR A 84 -1.51 -2.79 8.26
CA TYR A 84 -1.29 -2.71 9.71
C TYR A 84 -0.46 -1.47 10.09
N TYR A 85 0.58 -1.14 9.31
CA TYR A 85 1.39 0.07 9.49
C TYR A 85 0.54 1.34 9.34
N LEU A 86 -0.30 1.42 8.31
CA LEU A 86 -1.16 2.59 8.07
C LEU A 86 -2.13 2.83 9.22
N VAL A 87 -2.78 1.77 9.71
CA VAL A 87 -3.69 1.84 10.86
C VAL A 87 -2.95 2.28 12.13
N ARG A 88 -1.77 1.72 12.37
CA ARG A 88 -1.02 1.95 13.62
C ARG A 88 -0.25 3.26 13.64
N HIS A 89 0.36 3.65 12.53
CA HIS A 89 1.33 4.74 12.43
C HIS A 89 0.99 5.77 11.34
N GLY A 90 0.48 5.36 10.19
CA GLY A 90 0.21 6.26 9.05
C GLY A 90 -0.94 7.26 9.30
N PHE A 91 -2.02 6.82 9.95
CA PHE A 91 -3.16 7.68 10.28
C PHE A 91 -2.95 8.54 11.54
N ARG A 92 -2.00 8.17 12.40
CA ARG A 92 -1.64 8.95 13.59
C ARG A 92 -0.71 10.11 13.24
N PRO A 93 -0.79 11.25 13.96
CA PRO A 93 0.17 12.35 13.79
C PRO A 93 1.61 11.89 14.05
N ARG A 94 2.58 12.59 13.44
CA ARG A 94 4.01 12.22 13.42
C ARG A 94 4.77 12.55 14.73
N ASN A 95 4.05 12.80 15.83
CA ASN A 95 4.63 13.16 17.13
C ASN A 95 5.54 12.05 17.67
#